data_AF-A0A8S2W1Z2-F1
#
_entry.id   AF-A0A8S2W1Z2-F1
#
_cell.length_a   1.000
_cell.length_b   1.000
_cell.length_c   1.000
_cell.angle_alpha   90.00
_cell.angle_beta   90.00
_cell.angle_gamma   90.00
#
_symmetry.space_group_name_H-M   'P 1'
#
loop_
_entity.id
_entity.type
_entity.pdbx_description
1 polymer ?
#
loop_
_entity_poly.entity_id
_entity_poly.type
_entity_poly.pdbx_seq_one_letter_code
_entity_poly.pdbx_strand_id
1 'polypeptide(L)' 'LYLKADSQEEKVRLLVALCYFDDPNIIRQALDFVFDTKDVRAQDQTIGFSACSHNVVGRELCWSYLQKNWQTIVDRFG' A
#
# COMPACT_ATOMS: atom_id res chain seq x y z
N LEU A 1 -3.23 14.63 -0.94
CA LEU A 1 -3.45 14.66 -2.40
C LEU A 1 -4.38 13.54 -2.85
N TYR A 2 -4.08 12.28 -2.51
CA TYR A 2 -4.88 11.11 -2.92
C TYR A 2 -6.41 11.25 -2.74
N LEU A 3 -6.87 11.64 -1.54
CA LEU A 3 -8.31 11.76 -1.25
C LEU A 3 -9.02 12.86 -2.06
N LYS A 4 -8.27 13.81 -2.62
CA LYS A 4 -8.79 14.95 -3.39
C LYS A 4 -8.61 14.77 -4.90
N ALA A 5 -7.97 13.69 -5.35
CA ALA A 5 -7.76 13.44 -6.77
C ALA A 5 -9.07 13.05 -7.46
N ASP A 6 -9.32 13.65 -8.63
CA ASP A 6 -10.57 13.47 -9.38
C ASP A 6 -10.59 12.17 -10.19
N SER A 7 -9.42 11.74 -10.68
CA SER A 7 -9.27 10.53 -11.50
C SER A 7 -8.68 9.36 -10.72
N GLN A 8 -9.07 8.15 -11.12
CA GLN A 8 -8.56 6.92 -10.49
C GLN A 8 -7.10 6.68 -10.87
N GLU A 9 -6.71 7.06 -12.08
CA GLU A 9 -5.35 6.99 -12.57
C GLU A 9 -4.43 7.89 -11.74
N GLU A 10 -4.89 9.10 -11.37
CA GLU A 10 -4.15 9.98 -10.47
C GLU A 10 -4.07 9.41 -9.06
N LYS A 11 -5.14 8.82 -8.54
CA LYS A 11 -5.11 8.11 -7.26
C LYS A 11 -4.06 7.00 -7.27
N VAL A 12 -4.04 6.15 -8.29
CA VAL A 12 -3.02 5.08 -8.42
C VAL A 12 -1.61 5.66 -8.45
N ARG A 13 -1.36 6.72 -9.25
CA ARG A 13 -0.03 7.38 -9.27
C ARG A 13 0.38 7.91 -7.90
N LEU A 14 -0.55 8.55 -7.18
CA LEU A 14 -0.30 9.08 -5.84
C LEU A 14 -0.09 7.97 -4.81
N LEU A 15 -0.82 6.86 -4.90
CA LEU A 15 -0.63 5.69 -4.04
C LEU A 15 0.75 5.08 -4.23
N VAL A 16 1.16 4.90 -5.48
CA VAL A 16 2.48 4.40 -5.86
C VAL A 16 3.58 5.37 -5.39
N ALA A 17 3.37 6.69 -5.50
CA ALA A 17 4.32 7.70 -5.02
C ALA A 17 4.60 7.58 -3.50
N LEU A 18 3.61 7.19 -2.69
CA LEU A 18 3.78 6.99 -1.24
C LEU A 18 4.74 5.84 -0.89
N CYS A 19 4.99 4.92 -1.82
CA CYS A 19 5.86 3.76 -1.62
C CYS A 19 7.34 4.02 -2.01
N TYR A 20 7.67 5.18 -2.59
CA TYR A 20 9.04 5.50 -3.04
C TYR A 20 9.89 6.25 -2.01
N PHE A 21 9.40 6.46 -0.79
CA PHE A 21 10.20 7.03 0.29
C PHE A 21 11.13 5.99 0.92
N ASP A 22 12.32 6.40 1.34
CA ASP A 22 13.28 5.51 2.02
C ASP A 22 13.07 5.43 3.54
N ASP A 23 12.20 6.27 4.11
CA ASP A 23 11.88 6.26 5.54
C ASP A 23 10.97 5.06 5.87
N PRO A 24 11.42 4.10 6.72
CA PRO A 24 10.63 2.96 7.12
C PRO A 24 9.26 3.32 7.73
N ASN A 25 9.16 4.44 8.43
CA ASN A 25 7.91 4.87 9.05
C ASN A 25 6.90 5.35 8.01
N ILE A 26 7.37 6.04 6.96
CA ILE A 26 6.53 6.46 5.85
C ILE A 26 6.02 5.24 5.08
N ILE A 27 6.88 4.24 4.84
CA ILE A 27 6.47 2.99 4.17
C ILE A 27 5.43 2.24 5.01
N ARG A 28 5.59 2.17 6.33
CA ARG A 28 4.57 1.55 7.22
C ARG A 28 3.24 2.28 7.14
N GLN A 29 3.25 3.62 7.20
CA GLN A 29 2.04 4.42 7.05
C GLN A 29 1.40 4.23 5.66
N ALA A 30 2.21 4.06 4.61
CA ALA A 30 1.71 3.75 3.27
C ALA A 30 1.05 2.37 3.23
N LEU A 31 1.64 1.34 3.85
CA LEU A 31 1.05 0.01 3.97
C LEU A 31 -0.27 0.02 4.74
N ASP A 32 -0.33 0.71 5.88
CA ASP A 32 -1.57 0.89 6.64
C ASP A 32 -2.62 1.62 5.77
N PHE A 33 -2.22 2.67 5.05
CA PHE A 33 -3.13 3.39 4.15
C PHE A 33 -3.67 2.51 3.01
N VAL A 34 -2.83 1.64 2.46
CA VAL A 34 -3.18 0.68 1.40
C VAL A 34 -4.25 -0.31 1.87
N PHE A 35 -4.14 -0.88 3.06
CA PHE A 35 -5.00 -1.99 3.48
C PHE A 35 -6.10 -1.61 4.49
N ASP A 36 -5.86 -0.63 5.36
CA ASP A 36 -6.74 -0.28 6.49
C ASP A 36 -7.72 0.86 6.17
N THR A 37 -7.78 1.33 4.92
CA THR A 37 -8.72 2.37 4.52
C THR A 37 -9.81 1.83 3.59
N LYS A 38 -11.01 2.41 3.70
CA LYS A 38 -12.09 2.24 2.72
C LYS A 38 -11.87 3.08 1.45
N ASP A 39 -10.83 3.92 1.45
CA ASP A 39 -10.56 4.91 0.41
C ASP A 39 -9.75 4.31 -0.76
N VAL A 40 -9.02 3.22 -0.51
CA VAL A 40 -8.26 2.47 -1.53
C VAL A 40 -9.06 1.25 -1.99
N ARG A 41 -9.34 1.18 -3.29
CA ARG A 41 -10.06 0.05 -3.92
C ARG A 41 -9.22 -1.22 -3.86
N ALA A 42 -9.84 -2.38 -3.63
CA ALA A 42 -9.13 -3.67 -3.52
C ALA A 42 -8.14 -3.95 -4.67
N GLN A 43 -8.51 -3.63 -5.92
CA GLN A 43 -7.64 -3.77 -7.09
C GLN A 43 -6.41 -2.84 -7.07
N ASP A 44 -6.49 -1.68 -6.42
CA ASP A 44 -5.39 -0.73 -6.30
C ASP A 44 -4.51 -1.04 -5.08
N GLN A 45 -5.03 -1.82 -4.12
CA GLN A 45 -4.27 -2.26 -2.94
C GLN A 45 -3.11 -3.17 -3.35
N THR A 46 -3.33 -4.06 -4.30
CA THR A 46 -2.28 -4.93 -4.86
C THR A 46 -1.21 -4.12 -5.58
N ILE A 47 -1.59 -3.03 -6.27
CA ILE A 47 -0.66 -2.10 -6.92
C ILE A 47 0.19 -1.38 -5.87
N GLY A 48 -0.44 -0.81 -4.83
CA GLY A 48 0.27 -0.12 -3.75
C GLY A 48 1.23 -1.05 -3.01
N PHE A 49 0.78 -2.26 -2.66
CA PHE A 49 1.64 -3.25 -2.01
C PHE A 49 2.83 -3.66 -2.88
N SER A 50 2.60 -3.89 -4.17
CA SER A 50 3.66 -4.19 -5.14
C SER A 50 4.67 -3.03 -5.21
N ALA A 51 4.21 -1.77 -5.27
CA ALA A 51 5.12 -0.63 -5.29
C ALA A 51 6.00 -0.56 -4.03
N CYS A 52 5.42 -0.78 -2.85
CA CYS A 52 6.15 -0.79 -1.58
C CYS A 52 7.14 -1.96 -1.48
N SER A 53 6.85 -3.13 -2.06
CA SER A 53 7.78 -4.27 -2.04
C SER A 53 8.98 -4.14 -3.00
N HIS A 54 8.88 -3.28 -4.02
CA HIS A 54 9.99 -2.94 -4.91
C HIS A 54 11.00 -1.98 -4.27
N ASN A 55 10.66 -1.32 -3.16
CA ASN A 55 11.59 -0.54 -2.37
C ASN A 55 12.51 -1.47 -1.54
N VAL A 56 13.81 -1.19 -1.48
CA VAL A 56 14.79 -2.02 -0.74
C VAL A 56 14.46 -2.08 0.76
N VAL A 57 14.12 -0.93 1.36
CA VAL A 57 13.66 -0.83 2.76
C VAL A 57 12.25 -1.41 2.89
N GLY A 58 11.40 -1.18 1.89
CA GLY A 58 10.01 -1.60 1.91
C GLY A 58 9.80 -3.11 1.82
N ARG A 59 10.71 -3.86 1.18
CA ARG A 59 10.59 -5.32 1.03
C ARG A 59 10.42 -6.05 2.36
N GLU A 60 11.31 -5.81 3.31
CA GLU A 60 11.27 -6.46 4.64
C GLU A 60 10.05 -6.02 5.45
N LEU A 61 9.64 -4.76 5.30
CA LEU A 61 8.43 -4.22 5.94
C LEU A 61 7.16 -4.86 5.36
N CYS A 62 7.08 -5.01 4.04
CA CYS A 62 5.99 -5.68 3.35
C CYS A 62 5.87 -7.14 3.77
N TRP A 63 7.00 -7.84 3.90
CA TRP A 63 7.02 -9.22 4.37
C TRP A 63 6.51 -9.34 5.81
N SER A 64 7.03 -8.50 6.72
CA SER A 64 6.57 -8.44 8.11
C SER A 64 5.08 -8.11 8.21
N TYR A 65 4.59 -7.20 7.36
CA TYR A 65 3.20 -6.80 7.31
C TYR A 65 2.28 -7.93 6.84
N LEU A 66 2.68 -8.68 5.80
CA LEU A 66 1.95 -9.87 5.33
C LEU A 66 1.82 -10.92 6.44
N GLN A 67 2.91 -11.23 7.13
CA GLN A 67 2.89 -12.20 8.22
C GLN A 67 1.95 -11.78 9.35
N LYS A 68 1.97 -10.50 9.73
CA LYS A 68 1.13 -9.95 10.79
C LYS A 68 -0.36 -9.93 10.43
N ASN A 69 -0.69 -9.64 9.17
CA ASN A 69 -2.07 -9.41 8.70
C ASN A 69 -2.59 -10.52 7.78
N TRP A 70 -1.95 -11.69 7.81
CA TRP A 70 -2.18 -12.78 6.85
C TRP A 70 -3.65 -13.15 6.71
N GLN A 71 -4.35 -13.36 7.83
CA GLN A 71 -5.77 -13.76 7.82
C GLN A 71 -6.65 -12.69 7.13
N THR A 72 -6.46 -11.41 7.46
CA THR A 72 -7.23 -10.31 6.86
C THR A 72 -7.01 -10.21 5.35
N ILE A 73 -5.78 -10.46 4.90
CA ILE A 73 -5.42 -10.41 3.48
C ILE A 73 -6.04 -11.62 2.75
N VAL A 74 -5.98 -12.81 3.33
CA VAL A 74 -6.63 -14.01 2.77
C VAL A 74 -8.15 -13.83 2.71
N ASP A 75 -8.79 -13.36 3.77
CA ASP A 75 -10.25 -13.14 3.79
C ASP A 75 -10.72 -12.12 2.74
N ARG A 76 -9.83 -11.20 2.33
CA ARG A 76 -10.13 -10.17 1.34
C ARG A 76 -9.87 -10.60 -0.10
N PHE A 77 -8.84 -11.42 -0.34
CA PHE A 77 -8.34 -11.72 -1.69
C PHE A 77 -8.31 -13.21 -2.08
N GLY A 78 -8.47 -14.12 -1.11
CA GLY A 78 -8.56 -15.57 -1.32
C GLY A 78 -9.98 -16.01 -1.64
#